data_AF-C8PL90-F1
#
_entry.id   AF-C8PL90-F1
#
_cell.length_a   1.000
_cell.length_b   1.000
_cell.length_c   1.000
_cell.angle_alpha   90.00
_cell.angle_beta   90.00
_cell.angle_gamma   90.00
#
_symmetry.space_group_name_H-M   'P 1'
#
loop_
_entity.id
_entity.type
_entity.pdbx_description
1 polymer ?
#
loop_
_entity_poly.entity_id
_entity_poly.type
_entity_poly.pdbx_seq_one_letter_code
_entity_poly.pdbx_strand_id
1 'polypeptide(L)'
;MAELLCDECWRALDEKFEFCFLPYEREILKELAELIYKYFKDQSLLEGDTYDYLVYQNKSWIEVRELALKTLHIFGYDLGDFDYD
;
A
#
# COMPACT_ATOMS: atom_id res chain seq x y z
N MET A 1 3.67 -2.95 9.51
CA MET A 1 3.61 -3.16 8.05
C MET A 1 2.68 -2.17 7.37
N ALA A 2 1.41 -2.08 7.77
CA ALA A 2 0.47 -1.11 7.18
C ALA A 2 0.90 0.36 7.34
N GLU A 3 1.40 0.78 8.51
CA GLU A 3 1.89 2.15 8.72
C GLU A 3 3.06 2.51 7.78
N LEU A 4 4.05 1.61 7.65
CA LEU A 4 5.15 1.76 6.70
C LEU A 4 4.64 1.90 5.26
N LEU A 5 3.74 1.01 4.85
CA LEU A 5 3.16 1.07 3.51
C LEU A 5 2.40 2.38 3.28
N CYS A 6 1.68 2.88 4.28
CA CYS A 6 1.00 4.19 4.21
C CYS A 6 1.98 5.32 3.93
N ASP A 7 3.07 5.40 4.69
CA ASP A 7 4.09 6.43 4.54
C ASP A 7 4.79 6.34 3.17
N GLU A 8 5.11 5.14 2.71
CA GLU A 8 5.71 4.94 1.39
C GLU A 8 4.72 5.23 0.24
N CYS A 9 3.43 4.92 0.39
CA CYS A 9 2.41 5.33 -0.58
C CYS A 9 2.31 6.87 -0.65
N TRP A 10 2.32 7.58 0.47
CA TRP A 10 2.36 9.04 0.48
C TRP A 10 3.63 9.58 -0.18
N ARG A 11 4.79 8.98 0.10
CA ARG A 11 6.05 9.35 -0.55
C ARG A 11 6.01 9.12 -2.05
N ALA A 12 5.37 8.06 -2.55
CA ALA A 12 5.23 7.79 -3.98
C ALA A 12 4.44 8.88 -4.73
N LEU A 13 3.65 9.69 -4.02
CA LEU A 13 2.91 10.83 -4.58
C LEU A 13 3.75 12.12 -4.66
N ASP A 14 4.97 12.15 -4.12
CA ASP A 14 5.86 13.31 -4.32
C ASP A 14 6.20 13.47 -5.80
N GLU A 15 6.37 14.72 -6.25
CA GLU A 15 6.75 15.06 -7.65
C GLU A 15 8.06 14.39 -8.06
N LYS A 16 8.99 14.21 -7.12
CA LYS A 16 10.28 13.54 -7.37
C LYS A 16 10.14 12.07 -7.79
N PHE A 17 8.99 11.44 -7.54
CA PHE A 17 8.69 10.06 -7.94
C PHE A 17 7.60 9.97 -9.02
N GLU A 18 7.24 11.08 -9.66
CA GLU A 18 6.24 11.09 -10.74
C GLU A 18 6.59 10.13 -11.87
N PHE A 19 7.87 9.98 -12.22
CA PHE A 19 8.32 9.07 -13.27
C PHE A 19 8.38 7.59 -12.85
N CYS A 20 8.24 7.29 -11.55
CA CYS A 20 8.27 5.93 -11.04
C CYS A 20 6.91 5.22 -11.14
N PHE A 21 5.83 6.00 -11.29
CA PHE A 21 4.45 5.52 -11.25
C PHE A 21 3.63 6.17 -12.36
N LEU A 22 2.77 5.39 -13.01
CA LEU A 22 1.81 5.90 -13.97
C LEU A 22 0.76 6.77 -13.26
N PRO A 23 0.11 7.73 -13.95
CA PRO A 23 -0.87 8.60 -13.33
C PRO A 23 -1.99 7.86 -12.58
N TYR A 24 -2.51 6.76 -13.15
CA TYR A 24 -3.53 5.95 -12.48
C TYR A 24 -2.98 5.16 -11.27
N GLU A 25 -1.72 4.74 -11.31
CA GLU A 25 -1.07 4.08 -10.17
C GLU A 25 -0.97 5.04 -8.98
N ARG A 26 -0.70 6.32 -9.23
CA ARG A 26 -0.66 7.36 -8.20
C ARG A 26 -2.04 7.59 -7.56
N GLU A 27 -3.11 7.56 -8.35
CA GLU A 27 -4.47 7.61 -7.78
C GLU A 27 -4.76 6.40 -6.89
N ILE A 28 -4.40 5.19 -7.32
CA ILE A 28 -4.57 3.96 -6.52
C ILE A 28 -3.74 4.03 -5.23
N LEU A 29 -2.49 4.50 -5.28
CA LEU A 29 -1.62 4.66 -4.12
C LEU A 29 -2.17 5.67 -3.11
N LYS A 30 -2.79 6.74 -3.61
CA LYS A 30 -3.48 7.73 -2.76
C LYS A 30 -4.69 7.11 -2.06
N GLU A 31 -5.57 6.43 -2.80
CA GLU A 31 -6.73 5.76 -2.22
C GLU A 31 -6.29 4.71 -1.16
N LEU A 32 -5.24 3.95 -1.45
CA LEU A 32 -4.66 2.98 -0.53
C LEU A 32 -4.13 3.66 0.75
N ALA A 33 -3.37 4.75 0.62
CA ALA A 33 -2.81 5.48 1.76
C ALA A 33 -3.92 6.09 2.64
N GLU A 34 -4.95 6.68 2.04
CA GLU A 34 -6.13 7.20 2.74
C GLU A 34 -6.89 6.10 3.47
N LEU A 35 -7.05 4.94 2.83
CA LEU A 35 -7.71 3.77 3.43
C LEU A 35 -6.93 3.27 4.64
N ILE A 36 -5.62 3.06 4.51
CA ILE A 36 -4.75 2.63 5.60
C ILE A 36 -4.76 3.68 6.72
N TYR A 37 -4.62 4.95 6.40
CA TYR A 37 -4.65 6.03 7.38
C TYR A 37 -5.95 6.03 8.19
N LYS A 38 -7.10 5.91 7.51
CA LYS A 38 -8.42 5.86 8.15
C LYS A 38 -8.55 4.68 9.10
N TYR A 39 -8.14 3.48 8.68
CA TYR A 39 -8.31 2.29 9.52
C TYR A 39 -7.28 2.16 10.64
N PHE A 40 -6.03 2.58 10.41
CA PHE A 40 -4.94 2.36 11.36
C PHE A 40 -4.66 3.57 12.26
N LYS A 41 -4.84 4.80 11.78
CA LYS A 41 -4.48 6.00 12.53
C LYS A 41 -5.66 6.66 13.24
N ASP A 42 -6.88 6.52 12.72
CA ASP A 42 -8.10 7.04 13.34
C ASP A 42 -8.71 6.08 14.38
N GLN A 43 -8.07 4.91 14.62
CA GLN A 43 -8.56 3.82 15.48
C GLN A 43 -10.00 3.37 15.17
N SER A 44 -10.55 3.75 14.01
CA SER A 44 -11.89 3.37 13.59
C SER A 44 -11.87 1.93 13.06
N LEU A 45 -11.85 0.99 13.99
CA LEU A 45 -12.34 -0.39 13.91
C LEU A 45 -12.24 -1.07 12.53
N LEU A 46 -11.15 -1.80 12.32
CA LEU A 46 -11.22 -3.15 11.79
C LEU A 46 -10.28 -4.02 12.62
N GLU A 47 -10.84 -5.05 13.27
CA GLU A 47 -10.04 -6.15 13.84
C GLU A 47 -9.15 -6.71 12.72
N GLY A 48 -7.88 -6.99 13.06
CA GLY A 48 -6.79 -7.27 12.11
C GLY A 48 -7.10 -8.30 11.02
N ASP A 49 -8.08 -9.18 11.22
CA ASP A 49 -8.53 -10.20 10.27
C ASP A 49 -9.13 -9.64 8.96
N THR A 50 -9.63 -8.39 8.95
CA THR A 50 -10.27 -7.84 7.74
C THR A 50 -9.25 -7.31 6.74
N TYR A 51 -8.06 -6.93 7.21
CA TYR A 51 -6.99 -6.39 6.36
C TYR A 51 -6.37 -7.48 5.49
N ASP A 52 -6.01 -8.63 6.09
CA ASP A 52 -5.46 -9.77 5.36
C ASP A 52 -6.48 -10.29 4.34
N TYR A 53 -7.77 -10.33 4.70
CA TYR A 53 -8.80 -10.74 3.76
C TYR A 53 -8.95 -9.76 2.57
N LEU A 54 -8.92 -8.45 2.80
CA LEU A 54 -9.03 -7.45 1.73
C LEU A 54 -7.83 -7.46 0.79
N VAL A 55 -6.61 -7.56 1.33
CA VAL A 55 -5.36 -7.48 0.55
C VAL A 55 -5.02 -8.79 -0.14
N TYR A 56 -5.24 -9.96 0.49
CA TYR A 56 -4.81 -11.25 -0.07
C TYR A 56 -5.89 -12.04 -0.81
N GLN A 57 -7.18 -11.84 -0.51
CA GLN A 57 -8.25 -12.71 -1.05
C GLN A 57 -9.13 -12.06 -2.12
N ASN A 58 -9.06 -10.75 -2.32
CA ASN A 58 -9.90 -10.05 -3.31
C ASN A 58 -9.15 -9.83 -4.63
N LYS A 59 -9.70 -10.32 -5.75
CA LYS A 59 -9.06 -10.22 -7.08
C LYS A 59 -8.83 -8.77 -7.55
N SER A 60 -9.68 -7.83 -7.13
CA SER A 60 -9.48 -6.39 -7.42
C SER A 60 -8.32 -5.78 -6.61
N TRP A 61 -7.84 -6.47 -5.59
CA TRP A 61 -6.74 -6.04 -4.73
C TRP A 61 -5.38 -6.63 -5.13
N ILE A 62 -5.35 -7.56 -6.09
CA ILE A 62 -4.09 -8.11 -6.61
C ILE A 62 -3.26 -7.01 -7.28
N GLU A 63 -3.88 -6.18 -8.12
CA GLU A 63 -3.20 -5.04 -8.75
C GLU A 63 -2.71 -4.01 -7.72
N VAL A 64 -3.52 -3.75 -6.68
CA VAL A 64 -3.17 -2.88 -5.56
C VAL A 64 -1.99 -3.47 -4.77
N ARG A 65 -1.97 -4.79 -4.56
CA ARG A 65 -0.90 -5.51 -3.87
C ARG A 65 0.40 -5.49 -4.67
N GLU A 66 0.33 -5.76 -5.98
CA GLU A 66 1.50 -5.67 -6.86
C GLU A 66 2.06 -4.24 -6.87
N LEU A 67 1.19 -3.24 -6.88
CA LEU A 67 1.59 -1.84 -6.81
C LEU A 67 2.20 -1.46 -5.44
N ALA A 68 1.66 -1.98 -4.35
CA ALA A 68 2.22 -1.82 -3.01
C ALA A 68 3.63 -2.45 -2.91
N LEU A 69 3.81 -3.66 -3.43
CA LEU A 69 5.11 -4.34 -3.48
C LEU A 69 6.11 -3.58 -4.37
N LYS A 70 5.68 -3.14 -5.56
CA LYS A 70 6.48 -2.27 -6.44
C LYS A 70 6.93 -1.00 -5.71
N THR A 71 6.04 -0.40 -4.92
CA THR A 71 6.33 0.82 -4.15
C THR A 71 7.40 0.55 -3.10
N LEU A 72 7.25 -0.50 -2.30
CA LEU A 72 8.26 -0.91 -1.31
C LEU A 72 9.61 -1.21 -1.96
N HIS A 73 9.60 -1.90 -3.10
CA HIS A 73 10.82 -2.19 -3.84
C HIS A 73 11.54 -0.93 -4.35
N ILE A 74 10.79 0.04 -4.91
CA ILE A 74 11.34 1.33 -5.36
C ILE A 74 12.01 2.08 -4.21
N PHE A 75 11.48 1.95 -2.99
CA PHE A 75 12.04 2.56 -1.80
C PHE A 75 13.16 1.73 -1.13
N GLY A 76 13.57 0.62 -1.74
CA GLY A 76 14.74 -0.15 -1.34
C GLY A 76 14.47 -1.21 -0.28
N TYR A 77 13.21 -1.55 -0.03
CA TYR A 77 12.86 -2.66 0.85
C TYR A 77 13.00 -3.99 0.10
N ASP A 78 13.64 -4.99 0.73
CA ASP A 78 13.70 -6.34 0.19
C ASP A 78 12.34 -7.00 0.36
N LEU A 79 11.80 -7.55 -0.73
CA LEU A 79 10.49 -8.20 -0.74
C LEU A 79 10.52 -9.56 -0.02
N GLY A 80 11.72 -10.15 0.16
CA GLY A 80 11.90 -11.36 0.96
C GLY A 80 11.65 -11.17 2.46
N ASP A 81 11.67 -9.92 2.97
CA ASP A 81 11.31 -9.60 4.36
C ASP A 81 9.79 -9.58 4.60
N PHE A 82 9.00 -9.67 3.53
CA PHE A 82 7.54 -9.69 3.54
C PHE A 82 7.00 -11.08 3.20
N ASP A 83 7.73 -12.15 3.59
CA ASP A 83 7.32 -13.53 3.34
C ASP A 83 5.95 -13.78 4.00
N TYR A 84 4.94 -13.97 3.15
CA TYR A 84 3.53 -14.14 3.50
C TYR A 84 3.23 -15.64 3.56
N ASP A 85 3.56 -16.27 4.69
CA ASP A 85 3.06 -17.59 5.08
C ASP A 85 1.77 -17.47 5.91
#